data_AF-A0A1G5CPB5-F1
#
_entry.id   AF-A0A1G5CPB5-F1
#
_cell.length_a   1.000
_cell.length_b   1.000
_cell.length_c   1.000
_cell.angle_alpha   90.00
_cell.angle_beta   90.00
_cell.angle_gamma   90.00
#
_symmetry.space_group_name_H-M   'P 1'
#
loop_
_entity.id
_entity.type
_entity.pdbx_description
1 polymer ?
#
loop_
_entity_poly.entity_id
_entity_poly.type
_entity_poly.pdbx_seq_one_letter_code
_entity_poly.pdbx_strand_id
1 'polypeptide(L)'
;MSNTRNTLGDLNNHLFEQLERLNDDEMDEETLEKELKRSEGMTKIAEKIIQNGELAFKTMKHMDEYGHNQGGQVPVMLEIHNA
;
A
#
# COMPACT_ATOMS: atom_id res chain seq x y z
N MET A 1 -16.93 -10.88 7.58
CA MET A 1 -15.46 -10.97 7.53
C MET A 1 -14.95 -9.57 7.23
N SER A 2 -14.05 -9.05 8.06
CA SER A 2 -13.53 -7.68 7.88
C SER A 2 -12.74 -7.65 6.58
N ASN A 3 -13.18 -6.88 5.57
CA ASN A 3 -12.34 -6.60 4.40
C ASN A 3 -11.11 -5.86 4.90
N THR A 4 -10.01 -6.58 5.02
CA THR A 4 -8.75 -6.08 5.56
C THR A 4 -8.12 -5.11 4.59
N ARG A 5 -8.55 -3.84 4.58
CA ARG A 5 -8.04 -2.77 3.69
C ARG A 5 -6.66 -2.23 4.08
N ASN A 6 -5.79 -3.09 4.60
CA ASN A 6 -4.54 -2.67 5.24
C ASN A 6 -3.32 -3.39 4.65
N THR A 7 -3.45 -4.02 3.47
CA THR A 7 -2.34 -4.71 2.81
C THR A 7 -1.65 -3.86 1.74
N LEU A 8 -0.43 -4.25 1.38
CA LEU A 8 0.25 -3.70 0.18
C LEU A 8 -0.51 -4.02 -1.12
N GLY A 9 -1.33 -5.09 -1.14
CA GLY A 9 -2.23 -5.38 -2.24
C GLY A 9 -3.34 -4.32 -2.36
N ASP A 10 -4.00 -3.98 -1.26
CA ASP A 10 -5.03 -2.93 -1.23
C ASP A 10 -4.46 -1.56 -1.62
N LEU A 11 -3.25 -1.25 -1.14
CA LEU A 11 -2.55 -0.03 -1.53
C LEU A 11 -2.34 0.03 -3.05
N ASN A 12 -1.86 -1.05 -3.67
CA ASN A 12 -1.69 -1.11 -5.12
C ASN A 12 -3.01 -0.91 -5.87
N ASN A 13 -4.08 -1.57 -5.41
CA ASN A 13 -5.41 -1.42 -6.02
C ASN A 13 -5.86 0.05 -6.00
N HIS A 14 -5.72 0.73 -4.86
CA HIS A 14 -6.07 2.15 -4.76
C HIS A 14 -5.21 3.04 -5.66
N LEU A 15 -3.90 2.78 -5.75
CA LEU A 15 -3.00 3.50 -6.65
C LEU A 15 -3.42 3.34 -8.12
N PHE A 16 -3.77 2.13 -8.55
CA PHE A 16 -4.28 1.89 -9.90
C PHE A 16 -5.63 2.56 -10.14
N GLU A 17 -6.57 2.50 -9.21
CA GLU A 17 -7.83 3.24 -9.34
C GLU A 17 -7.61 4.75 -9.49
N GLN A 18 -6.59 5.32 -8.82
CA GLN A 18 -6.26 6.73 -8.97
C GLN A 18 -5.61 7.04 -10.31
N LEU A 19 -4.80 6.11 -10.84
CA LEU A 19 -4.27 6.22 -12.19
C LEU A 19 -5.39 6.25 -13.22
N GLU A 20 -6.38 5.34 -13.12
CA GLU A 20 -7.55 5.33 -14.01
C GLU A 20 -8.36 6.63 -13.90
N ARG A 21 -8.56 7.15 -12.68
CA ARG A 21 -9.24 8.44 -12.47
C ARG A 21 -8.51 9.60 -13.13
N LEU A 22 -7.18 9.62 -13.09
CA LEU A 22 -6.37 10.68 -13.73
C LEU A 22 -6.36 10.58 -15.27
N ASN A 23 -6.70 9.42 -15.83
CA ASN A 23 -6.78 9.20 -17.27
C ASN A 23 -8.17 9.52 -17.85
N ASP A 24 -9.10 10.04 -17.05
CA ASP A 24 -10.44 10.39 -17.51
C ASP A 24 -10.40 11.71 -18.31
N ASP A 25 -10.52 11.58 -19.63
CA ASP A 25 -10.48 12.69 -20.60
C ASP A 25 -11.73 13.60 -20.53
N GLU A 26 -12.79 13.20 -19.80
CA GLU A 26 -14.01 14.01 -19.63
C GLU A 26 -13.92 15.00 -18.46
N MET A 27 -12.80 14.99 -17.71
CA MET A 27 -12.61 15.87 -16.56
C MET A 27 -12.42 17.35 -16.94
N ASP A 28 -13.07 18.24 -16.19
CA ASP A 28 -12.77 19.67 -16.25
C ASP A 28 -11.48 20.04 -15.49
N GLU A 29 -10.98 21.25 -15.73
CA GLU A 29 -9.73 21.74 -15.16
C GLU A 29 -9.74 21.76 -13.62
N GLU A 30 -10.87 22.14 -13.01
CA GLU A 30 -11.00 22.19 -11.55
C GLU A 30 -10.94 20.78 -10.92
N THR A 31 -11.59 19.81 -11.57
CA THR A 31 -11.60 18.42 -11.13
C THR A 31 -10.23 17.78 -11.34
N LEU A 32 -9.57 18.06 -12.46
CA LEU A 32 -8.20 17.61 -12.72
C LEU A 32 -7.23 18.11 -11.64
N GLU A 33 -7.28 19.40 -11.28
CA GLU A 33 -6.43 19.96 -10.23
C GLU A 33 -6.67 19.26 -8.87
N LYS A 34 -7.93 18.97 -8.53
CA LYS A 34 -8.29 18.22 -7.31
C LYS A 34 -7.73 16.80 -7.32
N GLU A 35 -7.85 16.07 -8.43
CA GLU A 35 -7.36 14.70 -8.53
C GLU A 35 -5.82 14.63 -8.58
N LEU A 36 -5.15 15.62 -9.16
CA LEU A 36 -3.69 15.75 -9.09
C LEU A 36 -3.23 15.94 -7.64
N LYS A 37 -3.84 16.89 -6.91
CA LYS A 37 -3.52 17.11 -5.49
C LYS A 37 -3.80 15.88 -4.62
N ARG A 38 -4.89 15.16 -4.92
CA ARG A 38 -5.21 13.89 -4.26
C ARG A 38 -4.15 12.82 -4.58
N SER A 39 -3.72 12.70 -5.83
CA SER A 39 -2.69 11.76 -6.26
C SER A 39 -1.35 12.03 -5.56
N GLU A 40 -0.94 13.29 -5.42
CA GLU A 40 0.24 13.66 -4.65
C GLU A 40 0.13 13.25 -3.18
N GLY A 41 -1.02 13.53 -2.56
CA GLY A 41 -1.27 13.13 -1.17
C GLY A 41 -1.23 11.61 -1.00
N MET A 42 -1.83 10.88 -1.94
CA MET A 42 -1.87 9.42 -1.90
C MET A 42 -0.49 8.81 -2.10
N THR A 43 0.33 9.38 -2.99
CA THR A 43 1.73 8.98 -3.21
C THR A 43 2.55 9.10 -1.92
N LYS A 44 2.44 10.23 -1.22
CA LYS A 44 3.14 10.46 0.06
C LYS A 44 2.73 9.44 1.14
N ILE A 45 1.44 9.11 1.22
CA ILE A 45 0.96 8.10 2.18
C ILE A 45 1.44 6.70 1.77
N ALA A 46 1.38 6.37 0.49
CA ALA A 46 1.85 5.10 -0.06
C ALA A 46 3.33 4.85 0.26
N GLU A 47 4.18 5.86 0.06
CA GLU A 47 5.60 5.80 0.40
C GLU A 47 5.82 5.45 1.87
N LYS A 48 5.05 6.04 2.80
CA LYS A 48 5.16 5.74 4.23
C LYS A 48 4.72 4.32 4.56
N ILE A 49 3.67 3.82 3.91
CA ILE A 49 3.22 2.44 4.07
C ILE A 49 4.28 1.46 3.57
N ILE A 50 4.89 1.73 2.41
CA ILE A 50 5.96 0.90 1.85
C ILE A 50 7.20 0.92 2.76
N GLN A 51 7.61 2.09 3.26
CA GLN A 51 8.72 2.22 4.22
C GLN A 51 8.49 1.38 5.49
N ASN A 52 7.26 1.39 6.02
CA ASN A 52 6.89 0.56 7.16
C ASN A 52 6.91 -0.94 6.83
N GLY A 53 6.45 -1.31 5.63
CA GLY A 53 6.48 -2.70 5.15
C GLY A 53 7.91 -3.20 4.99
N GLU A 54 8.81 -2.38 4.47
CA GLU A 54 10.23 -2.69 4.35
C GLU A 54 10.89 -2.87 5.72
N LEU A 55 10.57 -2.01 6.70
CA LEU A 55 11.07 -2.13 8.07
C LEU A 55 10.58 -3.44 8.71
N ALA A 56 9.30 -3.77 8.56
CA ALA A 56 8.73 -5.01 9.05
C ALA A 56 9.41 -6.23 8.42
N PHE A 57 9.60 -6.23 7.10
CA PHE A 57 10.30 -7.29 6.39
C PHE A 57 11.74 -7.47 6.86
N LYS A 58 12.51 -6.37 7.01
CA LYS A 58 13.88 -6.40 7.55
C LYS A 58 13.93 -6.97 8.96
N THR A 59 12.95 -6.63 9.80
CA THR A 59 12.84 -7.14 11.18
C THR A 59 12.58 -8.64 11.18
N MET A 60 11.65 -9.13 10.35
CA MET A 60 11.38 -10.56 10.21
C MET A 60 12.61 -11.34 9.76
N LYS A 61 13.32 -10.82 8.73
CA LYS A 61 14.57 -11.43 8.24
C LYS A 61 15.63 -11.48 9.34
N HIS A 62 15.80 -10.40 10.09
CA HIS A 62 16.73 -10.35 11.20
C HIS A 62 16.38 -11.36 12.30
N MET A 63 15.09 -11.53 12.64
CA MET A 63 14.69 -12.53 13.64
C MET A 63 14.91 -13.98 13.16
N ASP A 64 14.72 -14.23 11.86
CA ASP A 64 14.94 -15.53 11.24
C ASP A 64 16.42 -15.95 11.26
N GLU A 65 17.32 -15.04 10.90
CA GLU A 65 18.77 -15.26 10.88
C GLU A 65 19.35 -15.72 12.23
N TYR A 66 18.73 -15.33 13.35
CA TYR A 66 19.17 -15.66 14.70
C TYR A 66 18.35 -16.79 15.37
N GLY A 67 17.48 -17.47 14.61
CA GLY A 67 16.68 -18.58 15.12
C GLY A 67 15.61 -18.18 16.15
N HIS A 68 15.25 -16.89 16.21
CA HIS A 68 14.21 -16.36 17.09
C HIS A 68 12.80 -16.53 16.50
N ASN A 69 12.69 -17.09 15.29
CA ASN A 69 11.44 -17.18 14.57
C ASN A 69 10.71 -18.51 14.82
N GLN A 70 10.23 -18.71 16.06
CA GLN A 70 9.38 -19.86 16.40
C GLN A 70 7.90 -19.59 16.03
N GLY A 71 7.65 -19.41 14.73
CA GLY A 71 6.29 -19.21 14.18
C GLY A 71 5.86 -17.74 14.04
N GLY A 72 6.78 -16.83 13.70
CA GLY A 72 6.48 -15.40 13.57
C GLY A 72 5.31 -15.14 12.63
N GLN A 73 4.29 -14.45 13.16
CA GLN A 73 3.17 -13.98 12.36
C GLN A 73 3.67 -12.94 11.36
N VAL A 74 3.36 -13.17 10.09
CA VAL A 74 3.55 -12.17 9.03
C VAL A 74 2.63 -11.00 9.39
N PRO A 75 3.14 -9.75 9.45
CA PRO A 75 2.28 -8.59 9.63
C PRO A 75 1.24 -8.54 8.52
N VAL A 76 -0.01 -8.24 8.89
CA VAL A 76 -1.15 -8.18 7.95
C VAL A 76 -0.84 -7.38 6.68
N MET A 77 -0.06 -6.30 6.80
CA MET A 77 0.29 -5.46 5.66
C MET A 77 1.11 -6.20 4.57
N LEU A 78 1.84 -7.25 4.94
CA LEU A 78 2.67 -8.07 4.07
C LEU A 78 1.99 -9.39 3.66
N GLU A 79 0.76 -9.64 4.11
CA GLU A 79 0.00 -10.82 3.72
C GLU A 79 -0.39 -10.77 2.23
N ILE A 80 -0.24 -11.90 1.55
CA ILE A 80 -0.75 -12.08 0.18
C ILE A 80 -2.14 -12.69 0.30
N HIS A 81 -3.16 -11.89 0.03
CA HIS A 81 -4.51 -12.41 -0.17
C HIS A 81 -4.56 -13.00 -1.57
N ASN A 82 -4.54 -14.34 -1.69
CA ASN A 82 -4.87 -15.00 -2.94
C ASN A 82 -6.33 -14.65 -3.28
N ALA A 83 -6.54 -14.07 -4.46
CA ALA A 83 -7.86 -13.78 -5.01
C ALA A 83 -8.69 -15.06 -5.21
#